data_AF-A0A3A4AWY8-F1
#
_entry.id   AF-A0A3A4AWY8-F1
#
_cell.length_a   1.000
_cell.length_b   1.000
_cell.length_c   1.000
_cell.angle_alpha   90.00
_cell.angle_beta   90.00
_cell.angle_gamma   90.00
#
_symmetry.space_group_name_H-M   'P 1'
#
loop_
_entity.id
_entity.type
_entity.pdbx_description
1 polymer ?
#
loop_
_entity_poly.entity_id
_entity_poly.type
_entity_poly.pdbx_seq_one_letter_code
_entity_poly.pdbx_strand_id
1 'polypeptide(L)'
;MRAWSDAQLREVAELVRAEQVRRAVLSADPEALCEAAFADAFTHRGIAGQPYLAGGILVCPGSIRRRSATSHDCVFAHVDDHWCWEHPDVLLDEVRKLPDKGKEHQRSVTLIPVADGQKVDVIAGRMTQGAHRATSVTSYQVDGDRLKLVQARTPRSAHGRGR
;
A
#
# COMPACT_ATOMS: atom_id res chain seq x y z
N MET A 1 34.61 -7.14 -24.18
CA MET A 1 33.43 -7.52 -23.38
C MET A 1 32.51 -8.36 -24.25
N ARG A 2 32.02 -9.50 -23.76
CA ARG A 2 30.96 -10.25 -24.43
C ARG A 2 29.65 -9.51 -24.20
N ALA A 3 28.95 -9.12 -25.27
CA ALA A 3 27.61 -8.55 -25.15
C ALA A 3 26.64 -9.61 -24.62
N TRP A 4 25.84 -9.26 -23.62
CA TRP A 4 24.75 -10.11 -23.13
C TRP A 4 23.52 -9.90 -24.01
N SER A 5 22.72 -10.95 -24.19
CA SER A 5 21.42 -10.80 -24.83
C SER A 5 20.40 -10.19 -23.86
N ASP A 6 19.33 -9.60 -24.40
CA ASP A 6 18.22 -9.09 -23.58
C ASP A 6 17.60 -10.17 -22.69
N ALA A 7 17.61 -11.43 -23.14
CA ALA A 7 17.13 -12.55 -22.33
C ALA A 7 18.02 -12.77 -21.09
N GLN A 8 19.34 -12.73 -21.25
CA GLN A 8 20.28 -12.85 -20.14
C GLN A 8 20.17 -11.66 -19.19
N LEU A 9 19.97 -10.45 -19.71
CA LEU A 9 19.76 -9.25 -18.90
C LEU A 9 18.47 -9.34 -18.07
N ARG A 10 17.38 -9.85 -18.65
CA ARG A 10 16.12 -10.09 -17.92
C ARG A 10 16.29 -11.15 -16.83
N GLU A 11 16.94 -12.27 -17.14
CA GLU A 11 17.20 -13.31 -16.15
C GLU A 11 17.98 -12.79 -14.95
N VAL A 12 19.04 -12.00 -15.19
CA VAL A 12 19.81 -11.39 -14.11
C VAL A 12 18.98 -10.37 -13.33
N ALA A 13 18.12 -9.60 -13.98
CA ALA A 13 17.22 -8.68 -13.29
C ALA A 13 16.25 -9.42 -12.34
N GLU A 14 15.68 -10.55 -12.77
CA GLU A 14 14.82 -11.38 -11.91
C GLU A 14 15.59 -11.96 -10.71
N LEU A 15 16.82 -12.43 -10.92
CA LEU A 15 17.68 -12.91 -9.83
C LEU A 15 18.00 -11.80 -8.82
N VAL A 16 18.25 -10.58 -9.29
CA VAL A 16 18.49 -9.42 -8.42
C VAL A 16 17.24 -9.10 -7.60
N ARG A 17 16.05 -9.06 -8.23
CA ARG A 17 14.78 -8.81 -7.52
C ARG A 17 14.52 -9.88 -6.46
N ALA A 18 14.69 -11.15 -6.81
CA ALA A 18 14.52 -12.28 -5.90
C ALA A 18 15.46 -12.18 -4.69
N GLU A 19 16.73 -11.81 -4.92
CA GLU A 19 17.70 -11.65 -3.85
C GLU A 19 17.40 -10.44 -2.94
N GLN A 20 16.91 -9.33 -3.50
CA GLN A 20 16.46 -8.17 -2.72
C GLN A 20 15.32 -8.57 -1.77
N VAL A 21 14.28 -9.22 -2.30
CA VAL A 21 13.13 -9.71 -1.52
C VAL A 21 13.59 -10.70 -0.45
N ARG A 22 14.43 -11.68 -0.82
CA ARG A 22 14.94 -12.69 0.12
C ARG A 22 15.69 -12.05 1.30
N ARG A 23 16.54 -11.05 1.04
CA ARG A 23 17.27 -10.34 2.10
C ARG A 23 16.36 -9.51 2.99
N ALA A 24 15.37 -8.83 2.41
CA ALA A 24 14.39 -8.07 3.17
C ALA A 24 13.64 -8.99 4.14
N VAL A 25 13.13 -10.13 3.65
CA VAL A 25 12.43 -11.12 4.49
C VAL A 25 13.31 -11.67 5.60
N LEU A 26 14.56 -12.04 5.31
CA LEU A 26 15.47 -12.62 6.31
C LEU A 26 15.92 -11.65 7.40
N SER A 27 15.85 -10.35 7.14
CA SER A 27 16.27 -9.32 8.09
C SER A 27 15.11 -8.62 8.79
N ALA A 28 13.87 -8.88 8.37
CA ALA A 28 12.69 -8.26 8.93
C ALA A 28 12.22 -8.94 10.22
N ASP A 29 11.70 -8.12 11.13
CA ASP A 29 10.83 -8.53 12.22
C ASP A 29 9.43 -7.97 11.92
N PRO A 30 8.54 -8.77 11.28
CA PRO A 30 7.23 -8.29 10.84
C PRO A 30 6.35 -7.82 12.00
N GLU A 31 6.41 -8.48 13.16
CA GLU A 31 5.58 -8.12 14.31
C GLU A 31 6.03 -6.77 14.90
N ALA A 32 7.34 -6.56 15.09
CA ALA A 32 7.85 -5.29 15.57
C ALA A 32 7.58 -4.13 14.60
N LEU A 33 7.73 -4.38 13.29
CA LEU A 33 7.39 -3.40 12.25
C LEU A 33 5.89 -3.04 12.26
N CYS A 34 5.02 -4.03 12.45
CA CYS A 34 3.58 -3.83 12.53
C CYS A 34 3.20 -2.95 13.72
N GLU A 35 3.74 -3.24 14.90
CA GLU A 35 3.48 -2.45 16.11
C GLU A 35 3.97 -1.01 15.96
N ALA A 36 5.18 -0.82 15.43
CA ALA A 36 5.72 0.52 15.14
C ALA A 36 4.82 1.28 14.16
N ALA A 37 4.33 0.62 13.10
CA ALA A 37 3.42 1.23 12.14
C ALA A 37 2.07 1.62 12.78
N PHE A 38 1.52 0.80 13.68
CA PHE A 38 0.28 1.17 14.40
C PHE A 38 0.45 2.36 15.34
N ALA A 39 1.65 2.58 15.86
CA ALA A 39 1.98 3.74 16.67
C ALA A 39 2.07 5.03 15.84
N ASP A 40 2.77 4.98 14.69
CA ASP A 40 3.23 6.21 14.02
C ASP A 40 2.61 6.47 12.65
N ALA A 41 2.06 5.45 11.98
CA ALA A 41 1.62 5.57 10.58
C ALA A 41 0.18 6.11 10.43
N PHE A 42 -0.43 6.55 11.53
CA PHE A 42 -1.80 7.06 11.57
C PHE A 42 -1.86 8.45 12.18
N THR A 43 -2.70 9.30 11.61
CA THR A 43 -3.05 10.57 12.25
C THR A 43 -3.75 10.35 13.59
N HIS A 44 -3.83 11.40 14.42
CA HIS A 44 -4.61 11.39 15.67
C HIS A 44 -6.10 11.00 15.48
N ARG A 45 -6.62 11.04 14.24
CA ARG A 45 -7.99 10.63 13.90
C ARG A 45 -8.08 9.19 13.37
N GLY A 46 -6.98 8.44 13.39
CA GLY A 46 -6.90 7.08 12.87
C GLY A 46 -6.90 6.98 11.34
N ILE A 47 -6.68 8.08 10.62
CA ILE A 47 -6.50 8.05 9.16
C ILE A 47 -5.08 7.62 8.82
N ALA A 48 -4.96 6.65 7.92
CA ALA A 48 -3.68 6.14 7.41
C ALA A 48 -2.86 7.24 6.73
N GLY A 49 -1.55 7.24 7.00
CA GLY A 49 -0.55 8.04 6.31
C GLY A 49 -0.13 7.45 4.97
N GLN A 50 0.95 7.99 4.41
CA GLN A 50 1.58 7.42 3.21
C GLN A 50 2.36 6.13 3.58
N PRO A 51 2.48 5.18 2.66
CA PRO A 51 3.36 4.03 2.83
C PRO A 51 4.82 4.48 2.87
N TYR A 52 5.67 3.63 3.43
CA TYR A 52 7.11 3.86 3.52
C TYR A 52 7.87 2.53 3.49
N LEU A 53 9.18 2.60 3.25
CA LEU A 53 10.06 1.44 3.30
C LEU A 53 10.79 1.38 4.65
N ALA A 54 10.89 0.18 5.21
CA ALA A 54 11.70 -0.13 6.37
C ALA A 54 12.46 -1.43 6.08
N GLY A 55 13.78 -1.34 5.83
CA GLY A 55 14.63 -2.52 5.59
C GLY A 55 14.21 -3.35 4.36
N GLY A 56 13.71 -2.72 3.29
CA GLY A 56 13.21 -3.42 2.11
C GLY A 56 11.78 -3.98 2.26
N ILE A 57 11.13 -3.72 3.40
CA ILE A 57 9.71 -4.01 3.62
C ILE A 57 8.90 -2.75 3.35
N LEU A 58 7.95 -2.84 2.44
CA LEU A 58 6.92 -1.83 2.24
C LEU A 58 5.86 -1.97 3.33
N VAL A 59 5.75 -0.92 4.14
CA VAL A 59 4.71 -0.75 5.14
C VAL A 59 3.54 -0.01 4.51
N CYS A 60 2.37 -0.65 4.46
CA CYS A 60 1.13 -0.11 3.88
C CYS A 60 0.07 0.11 4.97
N PRO A 61 -0.04 1.32 5.53
CA PRO A 61 -1.14 1.68 6.43
C PRO A 61 -2.45 1.80 5.64
N GLY A 62 -3.51 1.22 6.15
CA GLY A 62 -4.88 1.30 5.62
C GLY A 62 -5.87 1.78 6.67
N SER A 63 -6.95 2.46 6.26
CA SER A 63 -7.96 2.93 7.23
C SER A 63 -9.36 3.01 6.64
N ILE A 64 -10.36 2.77 7.51
CA ILE A 64 -11.78 3.03 7.24
C ILE A 64 -12.33 3.92 8.36
N ARG A 65 -12.77 5.12 8.00
CA ARG A 65 -13.46 6.02 8.91
C ARG A 65 -14.95 6.11 8.59
N ARG A 66 -15.73 5.27 9.27
CA ARG A 66 -17.20 5.25 9.15
C ARG A 66 -17.86 6.54 9.59
N ARG A 67 -18.72 7.09 8.73
CA ARG A 67 -19.70 8.13 9.09
C ARG A 67 -21.04 7.51 9.45
N SER A 68 -21.46 6.47 8.73
CA SER A 68 -22.66 5.65 8.94
C SER A 68 -22.43 4.20 8.44
N ALA A 69 -23.45 3.34 8.52
CA ALA A 69 -23.39 1.98 7.97
C ALA A 69 -23.07 1.96 6.46
N THR A 70 -23.55 2.97 5.73
CA THR A 70 -23.46 3.08 4.25
C THR A 70 -22.56 4.23 3.79
N SER A 71 -21.70 4.76 4.67
CA SER A 71 -20.82 5.88 4.33
C SER A 71 -19.53 5.87 5.13
N HIS A 72 -18.39 5.94 4.45
CA HIS A 72 -17.08 6.07 5.09
C HIS A 72 -16.07 6.78 4.18
N ASP A 73 -14.96 7.25 4.76
CA ASP A 73 -13.74 7.55 4.01
C ASP A 73 -12.77 6.37 4.18
N CYS A 74 -12.06 6.01 3.12
CA CYS A 74 -11.11 4.91 3.11
C CYS A 74 -9.78 5.35 2.51
N VAL A 75 -8.67 4.78 2.98
CA VAL A 75 -7.33 4.97 2.41
C VAL A 75 -6.65 3.60 2.39
N PHE A 76 -6.18 3.17 1.23
CA PHE A 76 -5.54 1.87 1.04
C PHE A 76 -4.47 1.94 -0.05
N ALA A 77 -3.51 1.03 0.00
CA ALA A 77 -2.47 0.90 -1.00
C ALA A 77 -2.78 -0.25 -1.97
N HIS A 78 -2.42 -0.02 -3.24
CA HIS A 78 -2.31 -1.03 -4.28
C HIS A 78 -0.83 -1.18 -4.60
N VAL A 79 -0.34 -2.40 -4.68
CA VAL A 79 1.06 -2.71 -4.99
C VAL A 79 1.07 -3.52 -6.27
N ASP A 80 1.73 -2.96 -7.29
CA ASP A 80 1.63 -3.39 -8.68
C ASP A 80 0.16 -3.56 -9.11
N ASP A 81 -0.32 -4.81 -9.22
CA ASP A 81 -1.67 -5.15 -9.69
C ASP A 81 -2.59 -5.72 -8.59
N HIS A 82 -2.20 -5.61 -7.31
CA HIS A 82 -2.93 -6.16 -6.16
C HIS A 82 -3.27 -5.10 -5.12
N TRP A 83 -4.41 -5.22 -4.45
CA TRP A 83 -4.57 -4.58 -3.14
C TRP A 83 -3.50 -5.10 -2.20
N CYS A 84 -2.98 -4.25 -1.30
CA CYS A 84 -1.84 -4.64 -0.47
C CYS A 84 -2.09 -5.94 0.31
N TRP A 85 -3.29 -6.14 0.86
CA TRP A 85 -3.65 -7.38 1.60
C TRP A 85 -3.87 -8.61 0.71
N GLU A 86 -3.95 -8.45 -0.61
CA GLU A 86 -4.10 -9.51 -1.61
C GLU A 86 -2.78 -9.81 -2.36
N HIS A 87 -1.71 -9.08 -2.05
CA HIS A 87 -0.43 -9.27 -2.72
C HIS A 87 0.16 -10.65 -2.37
N PRO A 88 0.72 -11.40 -3.34
CA PRO A 88 1.22 -12.76 -3.10
C PRO A 88 2.33 -12.84 -2.05
N ASP A 89 3.11 -11.75 -1.90
CA ASP A 89 4.24 -11.69 -0.97
C ASP A 89 3.89 -11.05 0.39
N VAL A 90 2.61 -10.93 0.77
CA VAL A 90 2.25 -10.41 2.10
C VAL A 90 2.92 -11.25 3.21
N LEU A 91 3.69 -10.57 4.07
CA LEU A 91 4.28 -11.19 5.26
C LEU A 91 3.33 -11.16 6.45
N LEU A 92 2.63 -10.04 6.58
CA LEU A 92 1.69 -9.78 7.65
C LEU A 92 0.64 -8.80 7.17
N ASP A 93 -0.62 -9.09 7.45
CA ASP A 93 -1.71 -8.13 7.37
C ASP A 93 -2.47 -8.16 8.69
N GLU A 94 -2.46 -7.03 9.39
CA GLU A 94 -3.16 -6.91 10.67
C GLU A 94 -4.21 -5.81 10.61
N VAL A 95 -5.39 -6.12 11.15
CA VAL A 95 -6.54 -5.20 11.19
C VAL A 95 -6.96 -4.96 12.63
N ARG A 96 -6.93 -3.69 13.06
CA ARG A 96 -7.40 -3.23 14.37
C ARG A 96 -8.67 -2.41 14.23
N LYS A 97 -9.74 -2.89 14.84
CA LYS A 97 -11.03 -2.18 14.93
C LYS A 97 -11.04 -1.26 16.14
N LEU A 98 -11.48 -0.02 15.93
CA LEU A 98 -11.59 1.00 16.98
C LEU A 98 -13.06 1.34 17.19
N PRO A 99 -13.63 1.06 18.37
CA PRO A 99 -14.96 1.53 18.70
C PRO A 99 -14.94 3.04 18.97
N ASP A 100 -15.79 3.81 18.29
CA ASP A 100 -16.03 5.23 18.56
C ASP A 100 -17.53 5.52 18.53
N LYS A 101 -18.13 5.73 19.71
CA LYS A 101 -19.52 6.22 19.87
C LYS A 101 -20.53 5.48 18.96
N GLY A 102 -20.49 4.15 18.97
CA GLY A 102 -21.39 3.30 18.18
C GLY A 102 -20.99 3.14 16.70
N LYS A 103 -19.80 3.63 16.30
CA LYS A 103 -19.21 3.43 14.97
C LYS A 103 -17.94 2.59 15.12
N GLU A 104 -17.71 1.73 14.14
CA GLU A 104 -16.51 0.91 14.08
C GLU A 104 -15.57 1.48 13.01
N HIS A 105 -14.47 2.08 13.45
CA HIS A 105 -13.37 2.47 12.58
C HIS A 105 -12.40 1.31 12.41
N GLN A 106 -11.66 1.32 11.31
CA GLN A 106 -10.64 0.32 11.04
C GLN A 106 -9.30 1.02 10.78
N ARG A 107 -8.24 0.45 11.35
CA ARG A 107 -6.87 0.65 10.93
C ARG A 107 -6.31 -0.70 10.49
N SER A 108 -5.48 -0.73 9.47
CA SER A 108 -4.77 -1.92 9.04
C SER A 108 -3.32 -1.59 8.71
N VAL A 109 -2.44 -2.56 8.87
CA VAL A 109 -1.06 -2.48 8.42
C VAL A 109 -0.78 -3.75 7.63
N THR A 110 -0.39 -3.58 6.37
CA THR A 110 0.09 -4.67 5.53
C THR A 110 1.59 -4.51 5.26
N LEU A 111 2.35 -5.59 5.39
CA LEU A 111 3.79 -5.64 5.19
C LEU A 111 4.12 -6.53 3.98
N ILE A 112 4.85 -5.97 3.01
CA ILE A 112 5.21 -6.65 1.74
C ILE A 112 6.69 -6.43 1.49
N PRO A 113 7.52 -7.46 1.27
CA PRO A 113 8.90 -7.26 0.86
C PRO A 113 8.90 -6.76 -0.58
N VAL A 114 9.74 -5.78 -0.89
CA VAL A 114 9.75 -5.17 -2.22
C VAL A 114 11.13 -5.15 -2.87
N ALA A 115 11.11 -5.08 -4.20
CA ALA A 115 12.27 -4.88 -5.05
C ALA A 115 12.14 -3.58 -5.84
N ASP A 116 13.27 -3.12 -6.38
CA ASP A 116 13.33 -1.90 -7.18
C ASP A 116 12.36 -1.96 -8.37
N GLY A 117 11.69 -0.82 -8.60
CA GLY A 117 10.75 -0.66 -9.70
C GLY A 117 9.32 -1.13 -9.45
N GLN A 118 9.03 -1.75 -8.30
CA GLN A 118 7.64 -2.02 -7.91
C GLN A 118 6.85 -0.71 -7.75
N LYS A 119 5.59 -0.74 -8.18
CA LYS A 119 4.70 0.42 -8.18
C LYS A 119 3.78 0.37 -6.98
N VAL A 120 3.53 1.52 -6.37
CA VAL A 120 2.64 1.64 -5.22
C VAL A 120 1.67 2.78 -5.44
N ASP A 121 0.38 2.50 -5.45
CA ASP A 121 -0.69 3.48 -5.57
C ASP A 121 -1.46 3.60 -4.26
N VAL A 122 -1.39 4.77 -3.62
CA VAL A 122 -2.18 5.09 -2.43
C VAL A 122 -3.48 5.72 -2.85
N ILE A 123 -4.57 5.03 -2.60
CA ILE A 123 -5.91 5.40 -3.03
C ILE A 123 -6.70 5.86 -1.81
N ALA A 124 -6.94 7.16 -1.74
CA ALA A 124 -7.96 7.69 -0.83
C ALA A 124 -9.30 7.71 -1.55
N GLY A 125 -10.35 7.30 -0.86
CA GLY A 125 -11.68 7.17 -1.42
C GLY A 125 -12.78 7.47 -0.42
N ARG A 126 -13.99 7.55 -0.97
CA ARG A 126 -15.22 7.75 -0.24
C ARG A 126 -16.26 6.74 -0.69
N MET A 127 -16.83 6.05 0.30
CA MET A 127 -17.99 5.20 0.11
C MET A 127 -19.26 5.97 0.45
N THR A 128 -20.27 5.88 -0.40
CA THR A 128 -21.61 6.45 -0.17
C THR A 128 -22.65 5.53 -0.76
N GLN A 129 -23.61 5.10 0.06
CA GLN A 129 -24.68 4.17 -0.34
C GLN A 129 -24.15 2.88 -1.00
N GLY A 130 -23.06 2.32 -0.48
CA GLY A 130 -22.46 1.10 -1.04
C GLY A 130 -21.42 1.34 -2.13
N ALA A 131 -21.44 2.51 -2.81
CA ALA A 131 -20.54 2.79 -3.92
C ALA A 131 -19.25 3.48 -3.45
N HIS A 132 -18.09 2.90 -3.79
CA HIS A 132 -16.77 3.47 -3.54
C HIS A 132 -16.33 4.35 -4.72
N ARG A 133 -15.80 5.53 -4.41
CA ARG A 133 -15.18 6.44 -5.39
C ARG A 133 -13.83 6.93 -4.88
N ALA A 134 -12.78 6.75 -5.68
CA ALA A 134 -11.48 7.32 -5.38
C ALA A 134 -11.54 8.85 -5.45
N THR A 135 -11.05 9.50 -4.40
CA THR A 135 -10.96 10.96 -4.27
C THR A 135 -9.55 11.46 -4.56
N SER A 136 -8.53 10.64 -4.34
CA SER A 136 -7.16 10.93 -4.75
C SER A 136 -6.38 9.63 -4.93
N VAL A 137 -5.40 9.66 -5.84
CA VAL A 137 -4.41 8.60 -6.01
C VAL A 137 -3.03 9.23 -5.99
N THR A 138 -2.15 8.71 -5.14
CA THR A 138 -0.74 9.10 -5.07
C THR A 138 0.11 7.89 -5.44
N SER A 139 0.84 7.99 -6.54
CA SER A 139 1.63 6.92 -7.12
C SER A 139 3.10 7.08 -6.78
N TYR A 140 3.71 5.99 -6.39
CA TYR A 140 5.12 5.86 -6.05
C TYR A 140 5.75 4.71 -6.83
N GLN A 141 7.07 4.74 -6.88
CA GLN A 141 7.90 3.62 -7.33
C GLN A 141 8.99 3.37 -6.29
N VAL A 142 9.27 2.11 -6.02
CA VAL A 142 10.40 1.68 -5.17
C VAL A 142 11.70 2.02 -5.90
N ASP A 143 12.57 2.78 -5.22
CA ASP A 143 13.87 3.23 -5.70
C ASP A 143 14.89 3.14 -4.56
N GLY A 144 15.51 1.96 -4.43
CA GLY A 144 16.38 1.61 -3.32
C GLY A 144 15.60 1.51 -2.00
N ASP A 145 16.01 2.30 -1.02
CA ASP A 145 15.46 2.34 0.34
C ASP A 145 14.32 3.35 0.51
N ARG A 146 13.80 3.92 -0.58
CA ARG A 146 12.75 4.94 -0.56
C ARG A 146 11.66 4.72 -1.59
N LEU A 147 10.52 5.35 -1.32
CA LEU A 147 9.45 5.54 -2.30
C LEU A 147 9.64 6.86 -3.02
N LYS A 148 9.88 6.79 -4.33
CA LYS A 148 9.93 7.96 -5.20
C LYS A 148 8.53 8.31 -5.66
N LEU A 149 8.06 9.51 -5.34
CA LEU A 149 6.79 10.03 -5.85
C LEU A 149 6.84 10.12 -7.38
N VAL A 150 5.91 9.45 -8.05
CA VAL A 150 5.76 9.47 -9.50
C VAL A 150 4.69 10.49 -9.90
N GLN A 151 3.54 10.45 -9.24
CA GLN A 151 2.40 11.30 -9.60
C GLN A 151 1.41 11.43 -8.45
N ALA A 152 0.73 12.57 -8.33
CA ALA A 152 -0.47 12.74 -7.52
C ALA A 152 -1.63 13.18 -8.43
N ARG A 153 -2.80 12.55 -8.28
CA ARG A 153 -3.98 12.85 -9.12
C ARG A 153 -5.28 12.80 -8.33
N THR A 154 -6.22 13.64 -8.72
CA THR A 154 -7.63 13.56 -8.29
C THR A 154 -8.43 12.92 -9.43
N PRO A 155 -9.00 11.72 -9.24
CA PRO A 155 -9.85 11.10 -10.25
C PRO A 155 -11.02 12.02 -10.60
N ARG A 156 -11.26 12.27 -11.88
CA ARG A 156 -12.46 12.99 -12.31
C ARG A 156 -13.68 12.15 -11.95
N SER A 157 -14.70 12.76 -11.35
CA SER A 157 -15.97 12.08 -11.14
C SER A 157 -16.52 11.66 -12.51
N ALA A 158 -16.81 10.38 -12.71
CA ALA A 158 -17.62 9.95 -13.83
C ALA A 158 -19.06 10.47 -13.63
N HIS A 159 -19.33 11.69 -14.10
CA HIS A 159 -20.68 12.20 -14.33
C HIS A 159 -20.94 12.15 -15.83
N GLY A 160 -21.92 11.35 -16.24
CA GLY A 160 -22.63 11.50 -17.51
C GLY A 160 -22.29 10.51 -18.61
N ARG A 161 -22.91 9.32 -18.57
CA ARG A 161 -23.56 8.75 -19.76
C ARG A 161 -24.88 8.12 -19.32
N GLY A 162 -25.92 8.94 -19.30
CA GLY A 162 -27.28 8.44 -19.45
C GLY A 162 -27.44 7.94 -20.88
N ARG A 163 -27.90 6.70 -21.01
CA ARG A 163 -28.75 6.21 -22.09
C ARG A 163 -29.81 5.35 -21.43
#